data_AF-A0A2N2ZTX6-F1
#
_entry.id   AF-A0A2N2ZTX6-F1
#
_cell.length_a   1.000
_cell.length_b   1.000
_cell.length_c   1.000
_cell.angle_alpha   90.00
_cell.angle_beta   90.00
_cell.angle_gamma   90.00
#
_symmetry.space_group_name_H-M   'P 1'
#
loop_
_entity.id
_entity.type
_entity.pdbx_description
1 polymer ?
#
loop_
_entity_poly.entity_id
_entity_poly.type
_entity_poly.pdbx_seq_one_letter_code
_entity_poly.pdbx_strand_id
1 'polypeptide(L)'
;LLANHETKVRKPEMQTGPNVFYIDANSVSLDPTLTSKQDYLWSSQALGVGYNKNHKAESSSLNSTNATRTYDAPDKGIMWGWEVVGYLITKAIAAGLILILALLTLFGEQFSVDEMLKISIVSFIFITLTGVLLVKDLGKPKRFLYIILRPQFNSWLAKGAYVILAFSSLLILLIICCLIGNGFWIKTILFITVPIAFLTAIYTAFLFAQAKGRIFWKNNWSVFFMFFHAIILGIIGTSILLNKNHQAFYPSVEIIHFLNIVITLLLFKGNGLPDANLVSNLIFKGKYKLQFWSLVIFIGNIVPLALLFFDHSIYLSSVMLCIGVVVTNYLFVKVPQLIPLS
;
A
#
# COMPACT_ATOMS: atom_id res chain seq x y z
N LEU A 1 1.80 1.90 43.91
CA LEU A 1 1.69 0.62 43.16
C LEU A 1 2.73 0.53 42.05
N LEU A 2 2.66 1.34 40.98
CA LEU A 2 3.64 1.30 39.88
C LEU A 2 5.10 1.55 40.31
N ALA A 3 5.34 2.41 41.30
CA ALA A 3 6.68 2.70 41.80
C ALA A 3 7.28 1.59 42.68
N ASN A 4 6.46 0.65 43.15
CA ASN A 4 6.87 -0.35 44.15
C ASN A 4 7.02 -1.76 43.55
N HIS A 5 6.68 -1.95 42.28
CA HIS A 5 6.70 -3.25 41.60
C HIS A 5 7.38 -3.13 40.24
N GLU A 6 8.07 -4.18 39.81
CA GLU A 6 8.60 -4.25 38.45
C GLU A 6 7.43 -4.43 37.46
N THR A 7 7.24 -3.44 36.58
CA THR A 7 6.14 -3.45 35.62
C THR A 7 6.62 -3.67 34.20
N LYS A 8 5.91 -4.52 33.45
CA LYS A 8 6.11 -4.72 32.02
C LYS A 8 4.94 -4.13 31.22
N VAL A 9 5.22 -3.79 29.97
CA VAL A 9 4.28 -3.19 29.02
C VAL A 9 4.39 -3.92 27.69
N ARG A 10 3.28 -4.03 26.95
CA ARG A 10 3.27 -4.65 25.61
C ARG A 10 3.73 -3.63 24.55
N LYS A 11 4.64 -4.07 23.66
CA LYS A 11 5.15 -3.32 22.50
C LYS A 11 5.58 -1.88 22.79
N PRO A 12 6.49 -1.64 23.77
CA PRO A 12 6.94 -0.29 24.14
C PRO A 12 7.52 0.51 22.95
N GLU A 13 8.12 -0.16 21.97
CA GLU A 13 8.67 0.42 20.73
C GLU A 13 7.66 1.21 19.89
N MET A 14 6.36 0.98 20.09
CA MET A 14 5.30 1.68 19.34
C MET A 14 4.95 3.05 19.92
N GLN A 15 5.48 3.41 21.10
CA GLN A 15 5.32 4.73 21.72
C GLN A 15 3.84 5.17 21.74
N THR A 16 2.95 4.25 22.11
CA THR A 16 1.50 4.50 22.16
C THR A 16 1.04 5.11 23.48
N GLY A 17 1.90 5.20 24.49
CA GLY A 17 1.49 5.47 25.87
C GLY A 17 0.76 4.24 26.45
N PRO A 18 1.33 3.53 27.43
CA PRO A 18 0.67 2.37 28.00
C PRO A 18 -0.49 2.78 28.89
N ASN A 19 -1.67 2.20 28.62
CA ASN A 19 -2.82 2.28 29.53
C ASN A 19 -2.79 1.18 30.60
N VAL A 20 -2.02 0.11 30.37
CA VAL A 20 -1.97 -1.08 31.23
C VAL A 20 -0.51 -1.43 31.53
N PHE A 21 -0.22 -1.63 32.81
CA PHE A 21 1.07 -2.06 33.33
C PHE A 21 0.89 -3.42 34.01
N TYR A 22 1.72 -4.39 33.63
CA TYR A 22 1.66 -5.74 34.15
C TYR A 22 2.69 -5.91 35.25
N ILE A 23 2.25 -6.24 36.47
CA ILE A 23 3.12 -6.53 37.61
C ILE A 23 3.49 -8.02 37.56
N ASP A 24 4.78 -8.33 37.70
CA ASP A 24 5.32 -9.71 37.77
C ASP A 24 4.93 -10.63 36.59
N ALA A 25 4.58 -10.05 35.44
CA ALA A 25 4.18 -10.84 34.28
C ALA A 25 5.39 -11.50 33.58
N ASN A 26 5.19 -12.77 33.21
CA ASN A 26 6.13 -13.48 32.35
C ASN A 26 6.06 -12.92 30.91
N SER A 27 7.21 -12.69 30.28
CA SER A 27 7.30 -12.18 28.90
C SER A 27 6.58 -13.07 27.90
N VAL A 28 6.62 -14.39 28.12
CA VAL A 28 5.93 -15.38 27.29
C VAL A 28 4.40 -15.20 27.32
N SER A 29 3.83 -14.70 28.41
CA SER A 29 2.40 -14.40 28.47
C SER A 29 2.02 -13.11 27.72
N LEU A 30 2.98 -12.20 27.53
CA LEU A 30 2.77 -10.88 26.93
C LEU A 30 3.05 -10.86 25.42
N ASP A 31 3.90 -11.74 24.93
CA ASP A 31 4.24 -11.83 23.52
C ASP A 31 3.60 -13.07 22.87
N PRO A 32 2.61 -12.88 21.98
CA PRO A 32 1.94 -14.00 21.35
C PRO A 32 2.79 -14.75 20.34
N THR A 33 3.90 -14.17 19.88
CA THR A 33 4.82 -14.85 18.97
C THR A 33 5.68 -15.90 19.69
N LEU A 34 5.74 -15.84 21.02
CA LEU A 34 6.49 -16.81 21.83
C LEU A 34 5.65 -18.04 22.20
N THR A 35 4.32 -17.98 22.13
CA THR A 35 3.42 -19.06 22.54
C THR A 35 2.80 -19.77 21.35
N SER A 36 2.77 -21.09 21.41
CA SER A 36 2.04 -21.90 20.43
C SER A 36 0.55 -21.98 20.70
N LYS A 37 -0.24 -21.85 19.63
CA LYS A 37 -1.67 -22.07 19.66
C LYS A 37 -1.95 -23.57 19.57
N GLN A 38 -2.73 -24.08 20.50
CA GLN A 38 -3.26 -25.44 20.48
C GLN A 38 -4.78 -25.39 20.46
N ASP A 39 -5.39 -26.32 19.72
CA ASP A 39 -6.84 -26.45 19.71
C ASP A 39 -7.28 -27.23 20.95
N TYR A 40 -7.84 -26.51 21.93
CA TYR A 40 -8.52 -27.11 23.07
C TYR A 40 -10.03 -27.10 22.86
N LEU A 41 -10.73 -28.07 23.44
CA LEU A 41 -12.21 -28.21 23.36
C LEU A 41 -12.97 -26.90 23.66
N TRP A 42 -12.44 -26.07 24.57
CA TRP A 42 -13.07 -24.85 25.07
C TRP A 42 -12.54 -23.54 24.45
N SER A 43 -11.48 -23.60 23.66
CA SER A 43 -10.83 -22.41 23.07
C SER A 43 -10.54 -22.54 21.56
N SER A 44 -10.90 -23.66 20.93
CA SER A 44 -10.79 -23.89 19.50
C SER A 44 -11.85 -23.07 18.74
N GLN A 45 -11.56 -21.81 18.45
CA GLN A 45 -12.36 -21.00 17.55
C GLN A 45 -11.68 -20.90 16.18
N ALA A 46 -11.65 -22.03 15.47
CA ALA A 46 -10.94 -22.20 14.19
C ALA A 46 -11.49 -21.34 13.03
N LEU A 47 -12.75 -20.89 13.14
CA LEU A 47 -13.47 -20.11 12.10
C LEU A 47 -13.38 -18.59 12.32
N GLY A 48 -12.63 -18.12 13.33
CA GLY A 48 -12.53 -16.70 13.66
C GLY A 48 -13.86 -16.04 14.07
N VAL A 49 -13.87 -14.71 14.17
CA VAL A 49 -15.05 -13.91 14.58
C VAL A 49 -15.33 -12.71 13.67
N GLY A 50 -16.60 -12.31 13.58
CA GLY A 50 -17.03 -11.10 12.86
C GLY A 50 -17.46 -11.32 11.40
N TYR A 51 -17.26 -10.29 10.57
CA TYR A 51 -17.62 -10.29 9.14
C TYR A 51 -16.64 -11.14 8.30
N ASN A 52 -15.40 -11.31 8.77
CA ASN A 52 -14.31 -12.00 8.04
C ASN A 52 -14.13 -13.49 8.41
N LYS A 53 -15.17 -14.13 8.95
CA LYS A 53 -15.15 -15.54 9.41
C LYS A 53 -14.69 -16.57 8.37
N ASN A 54 -14.78 -16.23 7.07
CA ASN A 54 -14.42 -17.15 5.99
C ASN A 54 -12.92 -17.11 5.62
N HIS A 55 -12.16 -16.17 6.16
CA HIS A 55 -10.71 -16.17 6.02
C HIS A 55 -10.12 -16.98 7.18
N LYS A 56 -9.94 -18.29 6.97
CA LYS A 56 -9.20 -19.14 7.91
C LYS A 56 -7.94 -18.39 8.34
N ALA A 57 -7.82 -18.17 9.64
CA ALA A 57 -6.58 -17.74 10.26
C ALA A 57 -5.52 -18.79 9.91
N GLU A 58 -4.65 -18.48 8.96
CA GLU A 58 -3.51 -19.34 8.69
C GLU A 58 -2.59 -19.24 9.91
N SER A 59 -2.64 -20.27 10.78
CA SER A 59 -1.75 -20.38 11.93
C SER A 59 -0.31 -20.43 11.43
N SER A 60 0.38 -19.30 11.50
CA SER A 60 1.81 -19.27 11.25
C SER A 60 2.48 -20.02 12.41
N SER A 61 3.09 -21.16 12.11
CA SER A 61 3.89 -21.94 13.06
C SER A 61 5.23 -21.22 13.31
N LEU A 62 5.17 -20.02 13.89
CA LEU A 62 6.32 -19.16 14.18
C LEU A 62 6.67 -19.19 15.68
N ASN A 63 6.55 -20.36 16.33
CA ASN A 63 6.75 -20.45 17.77
C ASN A 63 8.19 -20.88 18.06
N SER A 64 8.90 -20.04 18.81
CA SER A 64 10.27 -20.30 19.24
C SER A 64 10.36 -21.08 20.56
N THR A 65 9.26 -21.22 21.30
CA THR A 65 9.25 -21.86 22.63
C THR A 65 8.21 -22.98 22.75
N ASN A 66 8.42 -23.88 23.72
CA ASN A 66 7.50 -24.96 24.08
C ASN A 66 6.26 -24.48 24.86
N ALA A 67 6.09 -23.17 25.08
CA ALA A 67 4.94 -22.65 25.81
C ALA A 67 3.67 -22.74 24.95
N THR A 68 2.59 -23.21 25.56
CA THR A 68 1.27 -23.36 24.92
C THR A 68 0.28 -22.40 25.55
N ARG A 69 -0.64 -21.87 24.73
CA ARG A 69 -1.73 -21.01 25.21
C ARG A 69 -3.02 -21.82 25.30
N THR A 70 -3.60 -21.90 26.49
CA THR A 70 -4.90 -22.56 26.76
C THR A 70 -6.09 -21.68 26.39
N TYR A 71 -6.05 -20.39 26.71
CA TYR A 71 -7.09 -19.42 26.36
C TYR A 71 -6.53 -18.31 25.48
N ASP A 72 -7.17 -18.07 24.34
CA ASP A 72 -6.78 -17.05 23.38
C ASP A 72 -7.99 -16.26 22.89
N ALA A 73 -7.76 -15.02 22.48
CA ALA A 73 -8.75 -14.29 21.71
C ALA A 73 -8.92 -14.96 20.33
N PRO A 74 -10.15 -15.09 19.82
CA PRO A 74 -10.36 -15.61 18.48
C PRO A 74 -9.69 -14.70 17.45
N ASP A 75 -9.01 -15.33 16.49
CA ASP A 75 -8.36 -14.57 15.43
C ASP A 75 -9.43 -13.91 14.55
N LYS A 76 -9.21 -12.64 14.24
CA LYS A 76 -10.08 -11.88 13.32
C LYS A 76 -9.72 -12.13 11.86
N GLY A 77 -8.65 -12.90 11.61
CA GLY A 77 -8.17 -13.21 10.28
C GLY A 77 -7.63 -11.97 9.57
N ILE A 78 -7.57 -12.06 8.24
CA ILE A 78 -7.15 -10.95 7.38
C ILE A 78 -8.28 -9.93 7.35
N MET A 79 -8.02 -8.72 7.85
CA MET A 79 -8.99 -7.63 7.91
C MET A 79 -9.05 -6.84 6.60
N TRP A 80 -7.89 -6.64 5.98
CA TRP A 80 -7.73 -5.95 4.71
C TRP A 80 -7.44 -6.95 3.61
N GLY A 81 -8.45 -7.17 2.76
CA GLY A 81 -8.45 -8.12 1.67
C GLY A 81 -7.89 -7.55 0.36
N TRP A 82 -8.41 -8.07 -0.75
CA TRP A 82 -8.00 -7.66 -2.09
C TRP A 82 -8.51 -6.27 -2.45
N GLU A 83 -9.57 -5.79 -1.81
CA GLU A 83 -10.14 -4.45 -1.98
C GLU A 83 -9.09 -3.39 -1.68
N VAL A 84 -8.30 -3.60 -0.62
CA VAL A 84 -7.21 -2.72 -0.22
C VAL A 84 -6.10 -2.70 -1.26
N VAL A 85 -5.69 -3.87 -1.74
CA VAL A 85 -4.69 -3.98 -2.81
C VAL A 85 -5.18 -3.30 -4.09
N GLY A 86 -6.46 -3.51 -4.44
CA GLY A 86 -7.09 -2.92 -5.60
C GLY A 86 -7.06 -1.40 -5.56
N TYR A 87 -7.48 -0.79 -4.43
CA TYR A 87 -7.49 0.67 -4.35
C TYR A 87 -6.08 1.27 -4.31
N LEU A 88 -5.09 0.54 -3.77
CA LEU A 88 -3.68 0.97 -3.80
C LEU A 88 -3.15 1.06 -5.23
N ILE A 89 -3.52 0.12 -6.09
CA ILE A 89 -3.13 0.10 -7.50
C ILE A 89 -3.88 1.18 -8.27
N THR A 90 -5.21 1.24 -8.12
CA THR A 90 -6.04 2.12 -8.95
C THR A 90 -5.77 3.59 -8.65
N LYS A 91 -5.54 3.94 -7.38
CA LYS A 91 -5.12 5.31 -7.03
C LYS A 91 -3.71 5.62 -7.54
N ALA A 92 -2.82 4.63 -7.56
CA ALA A 92 -1.45 4.80 -8.04
C ALA A 92 -1.41 5.03 -9.55
N ILE A 93 -2.26 4.32 -10.31
CA ILE A 93 -2.47 4.60 -11.75
C ILE A 93 -3.01 6.02 -11.93
N ALA A 94 -4.08 6.38 -11.22
CA ALA A 94 -4.70 7.70 -11.37
C ALA A 94 -3.73 8.85 -11.07
N ALA A 95 -3.05 8.80 -9.92
CA ALA A 95 -2.06 9.79 -9.53
C ALA A 95 -0.83 9.78 -10.45
N GLY A 96 -0.34 8.58 -10.80
CA GLY A 96 0.80 8.37 -11.68
C GLY A 96 0.62 9.01 -13.05
N LEU A 97 -0.54 8.81 -13.68
CA LEU A 97 -0.88 9.40 -14.98
C LEU A 97 -0.73 10.92 -14.98
N ILE A 98 -1.23 11.61 -13.95
CA ILE A 98 -1.16 13.07 -13.85
C ILE A 98 0.24 13.55 -13.49
N LEU A 99 0.94 12.84 -12.62
CA LEU A 99 2.33 13.18 -12.27
C LEU A 99 3.25 13.07 -13.48
N ILE A 100 3.13 11.99 -14.25
CA ILE A 100 3.94 11.79 -15.46
C ILE A 100 3.53 12.75 -16.57
N LEU A 101 2.24 13.00 -16.78
CA LEU A 101 1.77 14.00 -17.73
C LEU A 101 2.37 15.38 -17.40
N ALA A 102 2.28 15.81 -16.14
CA ALA A 102 2.84 17.09 -15.71
C ALA A 102 4.37 17.13 -15.86
N LEU A 103 5.06 16.04 -15.50
CA LEU A 103 6.51 15.93 -15.65
C LEU A 103 6.95 16.04 -17.12
N LEU A 104 6.28 15.32 -18.03
CA LEU A 104 6.57 15.40 -19.46
C LEU A 104 6.29 16.80 -20.01
N THR A 105 5.19 17.44 -19.60
CA THR A 105 4.92 18.83 -20.00
C THR A 105 5.98 19.81 -19.49
N LEU A 106 6.56 19.55 -18.31
CA LEU A 106 7.65 20.36 -17.73
C LEU A 106 8.95 20.19 -18.53
N PHE A 107 9.23 18.98 -19.01
CA PHE A 107 10.38 18.68 -19.88
C PHE A 107 10.19 19.16 -21.34
N GLY A 108 9.09 19.85 -21.64
CA GLY A 108 8.85 20.47 -22.94
C GLY A 108 8.18 19.57 -23.97
N GLU A 109 7.73 18.38 -23.58
CA GLU A 109 6.93 17.52 -24.46
C GLU A 109 5.60 18.20 -24.78
N GLN A 110 5.28 18.27 -26.08
CA GLN A 110 4.04 18.88 -26.56
C GLN A 110 2.96 17.82 -26.68
N PHE A 111 1.90 17.98 -25.89
CA PHE A 111 0.70 17.15 -25.98
C PHE A 111 -0.42 17.94 -26.66
N SER A 112 -1.12 17.26 -27.55
CA SER A 112 -2.39 17.76 -28.07
C SER A 112 -3.43 17.81 -26.95
N VAL A 113 -4.43 18.69 -27.09
CA VAL A 113 -5.53 18.80 -26.12
C VAL A 113 -6.26 17.46 -25.97
N ASP A 114 -6.41 16.70 -27.05
CA ASP A 114 -7.03 15.38 -27.06
C ASP A 114 -6.24 14.34 -26.26
N GLU A 115 -4.92 14.35 -26.34
CA GLU A 115 -4.05 13.46 -25.55
C GLU A 115 -4.15 13.77 -24.05
N MET A 116 -4.12 15.06 -23.68
CA MET A 116 -4.27 15.49 -22.29
C MET A 116 -5.67 15.13 -21.75
N LEU A 117 -6.70 15.29 -22.58
CA LEU A 117 -8.08 14.92 -22.24
C LEU A 117 -8.21 13.41 -22.02
N LYS A 118 -7.66 12.57 -22.92
CA LYS A 118 -7.65 11.11 -22.76
C LYS A 118 -7.00 10.67 -21.45
N ILE A 119 -5.81 11.18 -21.15
CA ILE A 119 -5.09 10.86 -19.90
C ILE A 119 -5.90 11.29 -18.68
N SER A 120 -6.49 12.49 -18.72
CA SER A 120 -7.29 13.03 -17.60
C SER A 120 -8.56 12.21 -17.35
N ILE A 121 -9.26 11.79 -18.42
CA ILE A 121 -10.45 10.93 -18.31
C ILE A 121 -10.08 9.56 -17.73
N VAL A 122 -8.99 8.93 -18.22
CA VAL A 122 -8.56 7.63 -17.70
C VAL A 122 -8.15 7.75 -16.22
N SER A 123 -7.42 8.80 -15.85
CA SER A 123 -7.10 9.09 -14.44
C SER A 123 -8.37 9.24 -13.59
N PHE A 124 -9.38 9.95 -14.10
CA PHE A 124 -10.67 10.12 -13.43
C PHE A 124 -11.42 8.79 -13.24
N ILE A 125 -11.40 7.89 -14.23
CA ILE A 125 -12.00 6.55 -14.11
C ILE A 125 -11.29 5.73 -13.01
N PHE A 126 -9.96 5.78 -12.94
CA PHE A 126 -9.23 5.04 -11.91
C PHE A 126 -9.41 5.60 -10.50
N ILE A 127 -9.49 6.93 -10.32
CA ILE A 127 -9.77 7.50 -8.99
C ILE A 127 -11.22 7.25 -8.55
N THR A 128 -12.18 7.26 -9.48
CA THR A 128 -13.57 6.91 -9.16
C THR A 128 -13.69 5.43 -8.77
N LEU A 129 -12.99 4.54 -9.47
CA LEU A 129 -12.91 3.12 -9.09
C LEU A 129 -12.27 2.92 -7.71
N THR A 130 -11.26 3.73 -7.37
CA THR A 130 -10.68 3.80 -6.01
C THR A 130 -11.75 4.16 -4.98
N GLY A 131 -12.57 5.18 -5.26
CA GLY A 131 -13.69 5.57 -4.40
C GLY A 131 -14.69 4.43 -4.18
N VAL A 132 -15.05 3.69 -5.24
CA VAL A 132 -15.96 2.53 -5.15
C VAL A 132 -15.37 1.42 -4.28
N LEU A 133 -14.09 1.10 -4.46
CA LEU A 133 -13.41 0.09 -3.66
C LEU A 133 -13.33 0.48 -2.17
N LEU A 134 -13.10 1.77 -1.87
CA LEU A 134 -13.10 2.27 -0.50
C LEU A 134 -14.48 2.16 0.16
N VAL A 135 -15.55 2.46 -0.56
CA VAL A 135 -16.93 2.31 -0.04
C VAL A 135 -17.26 0.84 0.23
N LYS A 136 -16.78 -0.06 -0.64
CA LYS A 136 -16.95 -1.50 -0.48
C LYS A 136 -16.20 -2.04 0.75
N ASP A 137 -14.98 -1.58 0.99
CA ASP A 137 -14.12 -2.02 2.10
C ASP A 137 -14.69 -1.65 3.49
N LEU A 138 -15.46 -0.56 3.59
CA LEU A 138 -15.98 -0.05 4.87
C LEU A 138 -16.95 -0.98 5.62
N GLY A 139 -17.44 -2.07 5.00
CA GLY A 139 -18.39 -3.04 5.56
C GLY A 139 -19.80 -2.48 5.88
N LYS A 140 -19.92 -1.17 6.09
CA LYS A 140 -21.16 -0.41 6.28
C LYS A 140 -21.18 0.78 5.32
N PRO A 141 -21.42 0.56 4.01
CA PRO A 141 -21.28 1.59 2.97
C PRO A 141 -22.18 2.81 3.22
N LYS A 142 -23.35 2.62 3.85
CA LYS A 142 -24.27 3.71 4.22
C LYS A 142 -23.65 4.75 5.17
N ARG A 143 -22.60 4.39 5.91
CA ARG A 143 -21.90 5.30 6.85
C ARG A 143 -20.74 6.06 6.23
N PHE A 144 -20.41 5.81 4.95
CA PHE A 144 -19.34 6.52 4.25
C PHE A 144 -19.50 8.04 4.33
N LEU A 145 -20.74 8.53 4.19
CA LEU A 145 -21.05 9.96 4.28
C LEU A 145 -20.60 10.61 5.59
N TYR A 146 -20.49 9.85 6.68
CA TYR A 146 -20.01 10.39 7.96
C TYR A 146 -18.53 10.78 7.92
N ILE A 147 -17.72 10.16 7.06
CA ILE A 147 -16.32 10.56 6.89
C ILE A 147 -16.24 11.99 6.33
N ILE A 148 -17.19 12.36 5.47
CA ILE A 148 -17.25 13.70 4.85
C ILE A 148 -17.98 14.69 5.77
N LEU A 149 -19.08 14.26 6.38
CA LEU A 149 -19.96 15.14 7.18
C LEU A 149 -19.49 15.35 8.62
N ARG A 150 -18.74 14.39 9.19
CA ARG A 150 -18.23 14.42 10.58
C ARG A 150 -16.79 13.88 10.64
N PRO A 151 -15.83 14.57 10.01
CA PRO A 151 -14.45 14.08 9.91
C PRO A 151 -13.72 14.14 11.25
N GLN A 152 -12.88 13.14 11.50
CA GLN A 152 -11.86 13.18 12.55
C GLN A 152 -10.50 13.50 11.91
N PHE A 153 -10.09 14.77 11.93
CA PHE A 153 -8.90 15.24 11.21
C PHE A 153 -7.57 14.68 11.71
N ASN A 154 -7.53 14.06 12.89
CA ASN A 154 -6.33 13.34 13.35
C ASN A 154 -6.15 11.97 12.66
N SER A 155 -7.18 11.47 11.96
CA SER A 155 -7.12 10.20 11.22
C SER A 155 -6.67 10.42 9.78
N TRP A 156 -5.69 9.63 9.34
CA TRP A 156 -5.27 9.59 7.94
C TRP A 156 -6.34 9.04 7.00
N LEU A 157 -7.29 8.24 7.51
CA LEU A 157 -8.45 7.80 6.73
C LEU A 157 -9.32 9.00 6.31
N ALA A 158 -9.59 9.92 7.23
CA ALA A 158 -10.37 11.13 6.95
C ALA A 158 -9.59 12.09 6.03
N LYS A 159 -8.31 12.35 6.31
CA LYS A 159 -7.45 13.18 5.45
C LYS A 159 -7.37 12.61 4.02
N GLY A 160 -7.22 11.30 3.89
CA GLY A 160 -7.18 10.61 2.59
C GLY A 160 -8.46 10.79 1.78
N ALA A 161 -9.63 10.75 2.42
CA ALA A 161 -10.90 11.00 1.75
C ALA A 161 -10.98 12.42 1.16
N TYR A 162 -10.54 13.44 1.90
CA TYR A 162 -10.47 14.81 1.38
C TYR A 162 -9.45 14.97 0.26
N VAL A 163 -8.30 14.30 0.35
CA VAL A 163 -7.29 14.30 -0.73
C VAL A 163 -7.86 13.70 -2.01
N ILE A 164 -8.57 12.56 -1.93
CA ILE A 164 -9.23 11.94 -3.09
C ILE A 164 -10.31 12.85 -3.68
N LEU A 165 -11.13 13.48 -2.82
CA LEU A 165 -12.16 14.41 -3.28
C LEU A 165 -11.56 15.63 -3.99
N ALA A 166 -10.51 16.24 -3.40
CA ALA A 166 -9.79 17.34 -4.01
C ALA A 166 -9.19 16.93 -5.36
N PHE A 167 -8.53 15.77 -5.42
CA PHE A 167 -7.94 15.24 -6.65
C PHE A 167 -9.00 15.01 -7.73
N SER A 168 -10.12 14.38 -7.38
CA SER A 168 -11.23 14.11 -8.30
C SER A 168 -11.87 15.42 -8.82
N SER A 169 -12.02 16.43 -7.95
CA SER A 169 -12.57 17.73 -8.33
C SER A 169 -11.66 18.49 -9.31
N LEU A 170 -10.34 18.46 -9.09
CA LEU A 170 -9.37 19.09 -9.98
C LEU A 170 -9.26 18.35 -11.32
N LEU A 171 -9.40 17.02 -11.33
CA LEU A 171 -9.48 16.25 -12.57
C LEU A 171 -10.70 16.63 -13.41
N ILE A 172 -11.88 16.81 -12.79
CA ILE A 172 -13.08 17.28 -13.48
C ILE A 172 -12.83 18.68 -14.07
N LEU A 173 -12.24 19.57 -13.29
CA LEU A 173 -11.91 20.93 -13.74
C LEU A 173 -10.89 20.91 -14.90
N LEU A 174 -9.90 20.04 -14.84
CA LEU A 174 -8.92 19.83 -15.91
C LEU A 174 -9.58 19.32 -17.19
N ILE A 175 -10.49 18.35 -17.09
CA ILE A 175 -11.27 17.83 -18.23
C ILE A 175 -12.11 18.94 -18.86
N ILE A 176 -12.80 19.75 -18.05
CA ILE A 176 -13.59 20.90 -18.53
C ILE A 176 -12.69 21.89 -19.28
N CYS A 177 -11.51 22.22 -18.75
CA CYS A 177 -10.59 23.11 -19.42
C CYS A 177 -10.02 22.53 -20.73
N CYS A 178 -9.80 21.23 -20.81
CA CYS A 178 -9.46 20.56 -22.06
C CYS A 178 -10.60 20.69 -23.09
N LEU A 179 -11.86 20.54 -22.68
CA LEU A 179 -13.01 20.70 -23.59
C LEU A 179 -13.19 22.14 -24.10
N ILE A 180 -12.85 23.15 -23.30
CA ILE A 180 -12.87 24.56 -23.72
C ILE A 180 -11.70 24.88 -24.67
N GLY A 181 -10.58 24.16 -24.56
CA GLY A 181 -9.42 24.30 -25.45
C GLY A 181 -8.45 25.43 -25.09
N ASN A 182 -8.56 26.04 -23.91
CA ASN A 182 -7.62 27.10 -23.50
C ASN A 182 -6.34 26.52 -22.87
N GLY A 183 -5.26 26.47 -23.66
CA GLY A 183 -3.97 25.92 -23.26
C GLY A 183 -3.34 26.52 -22.00
N PHE A 184 -3.59 27.80 -21.70
CA PHE A 184 -3.08 28.45 -20.49
C PHE A 184 -3.73 27.86 -19.22
N TRP A 185 -5.06 27.74 -19.22
CA TRP A 185 -5.80 27.19 -18.08
C TRP A 185 -5.52 25.70 -17.88
N ILE A 186 -5.41 24.92 -18.97
CA ILE A 186 -5.07 23.49 -18.91
C ILE A 186 -3.75 23.28 -18.16
N LYS A 187 -2.68 24.00 -18.55
CA LYS A 187 -1.37 23.91 -17.89
C LYS A 187 -1.44 24.36 -16.44
N THR A 188 -2.09 25.49 -16.17
CA THR A 188 -2.22 26.03 -14.80
C THR A 188 -2.88 25.02 -13.86
N ILE A 189 -4.01 24.44 -14.30
CA ILE A 189 -4.76 23.46 -13.50
C ILE A 189 -3.97 22.16 -13.35
N LEU A 190 -3.30 21.69 -14.40
CA LEU A 190 -2.45 20.52 -14.35
C LEU A 190 -1.40 20.66 -13.24
N PHE A 191 -0.68 21.78 -13.19
CA PHE A 191 0.34 22.03 -12.17
C PHE A 191 -0.24 22.20 -10.76
N ILE A 192 -1.43 22.80 -10.61
CA ILE A 192 -2.16 22.84 -9.32
C ILE A 192 -2.56 21.42 -8.87
N THR A 193 -2.82 20.51 -9.82
CA THR A 193 -3.21 19.14 -9.53
C THR A 193 -2.04 18.28 -9.06
N VAL A 194 -0.81 18.57 -9.48
CA VAL A 194 0.43 17.83 -9.11
C VAL A 194 0.60 17.59 -7.60
N PRO A 195 0.58 18.61 -6.71
CA PRO A 195 0.77 18.39 -5.28
C PRO A 195 -0.32 17.47 -4.68
N ILE A 196 -1.55 17.56 -5.18
CA ILE A 196 -2.66 16.74 -4.73
C ILE A 196 -2.56 15.32 -5.30
N ALA A 197 -2.09 15.15 -6.54
CA ALA A 197 -1.76 13.84 -7.12
C ALA A 197 -0.63 13.16 -6.33
N PHE A 198 0.42 13.91 -5.97
CA PHE A 198 1.51 13.42 -5.12
C PHE A 198 0.98 12.95 -3.76
N LEU A 199 0.17 13.76 -3.08
CA LEU A 199 -0.48 13.37 -1.83
C LEU A 199 -1.35 12.12 -2.01
N THR A 200 -2.11 12.02 -3.11
CA THR A 200 -2.95 10.85 -3.44
C THR A 200 -2.12 9.58 -3.60
N ALA A 201 -0.92 9.68 -4.17
CA ALA A 201 0.02 8.57 -4.30
C ALA A 201 0.52 8.08 -2.94
N ILE A 202 0.86 8.99 -2.01
CA ILE A 202 1.57 8.63 -0.78
C ILE A 202 0.72 8.53 0.49
N TYR A 203 -0.46 9.14 0.57
CA TYR A 203 -1.17 9.30 1.85
C TYR A 203 -1.48 7.97 2.57
N THR A 204 -1.67 6.91 1.79
CA THR A 204 -1.97 5.57 2.32
C THR A 204 -0.80 4.99 3.12
N ALA A 205 0.45 5.37 2.83
CA ALA A 205 1.60 4.96 3.64
C ALA A 205 1.44 5.43 5.09
N PHE A 206 0.95 6.66 5.28
CA PHE A 206 0.68 7.19 6.60
C PHE A 206 -0.54 6.54 7.27
N LEU A 207 -1.55 6.12 6.50
CA LEU A 207 -2.67 5.31 7.00
C LEU A 207 -2.17 3.98 7.56
N PHE A 208 -1.31 3.27 6.83
CA PHE A 208 -0.68 2.04 7.30
C PHE A 208 0.19 2.28 8.54
N ALA A 209 1.00 3.35 8.56
CA ALA A 209 1.83 3.71 9.70
C ALA A 209 0.99 4.08 10.95
N GLN A 210 -0.24 4.58 10.77
CA GLN A 210 -1.17 4.88 11.87
C GLN A 210 -1.70 3.60 12.55
N ALA A 211 -1.68 2.46 11.87
CA ALA A 211 -2.08 1.17 12.45
C ALA A 211 -0.98 0.59 13.36
N LYS A 212 -0.77 1.25 14.51
CA LYS A 212 0.31 0.98 15.48
C LYS A 212 0.32 -0.45 16.08
N GLY A 213 -0.69 -1.28 15.86
CA GLY A 213 -0.64 -2.70 16.23
C GLY A 213 0.35 -3.52 15.39
N ARG A 214 0.63 -3.07 14.17
CA ARG A 214 1.43 -3.79 13.16
C ARG A 214 2.73 -3.03 12.90
N ILE A 215 3.81 -3.46 13.55
CA ILE A 215 5.11 -2.77 13.55
C ILE A 215 5.67 -2.59 12.14
N PHE A 216 5.50 -3.60 11.26
CA PHE A 216 6.02 -3.56 9.89
C PHE A 216 5.55 -2.34 9.07
N TRP A 217 4.31 -1.91 9.26
CA TRP A 217 3.75 -0.77 8.53
C TRP A 217 4.28 0.59 9.00
N LYS A 218 4.88 0.66 10.20
CA LYS A 218 5.61 1.85 10.68
C LYS A 218 7.02 1.88 10.08
N ASN A 219 7.15 1.76 8.76
CA ASN A 219 8.43 1.82 8.05
C ASN A 219 8.47 3.08 7.16
N ASN A 220 9.56 3.85 7.25
CA ASN A 220 9.76 5.09 6.49
C ASN A 220 9.83 4.83 4.97
N TRP A 221 10.28 3.64 4.55
CA TRP A 221 10.37 3.27 3.14
C TRP A 221 9.00 3.13 2.46
N SER A 222 7.90 3.00 3.22
CA SER A 222 6.55 2.81 2.68
C SER A 222 6.07 4.00 1.82
N VAL A 223 6.49 5.22 2.17
CA VAL A 223 6.15 6.44 1.42
C VAL A 223 6.77 6.39 0.03
N PHE A 224 8.08 6.09 -0.03
CA PHE A 224 8.80 5.97 -1.29
C PHE A 224 8.27 4.80 -2.12
N PHE A 225 8.06 3.65 -1.49
CA PHE A 225 7.49 2.47 -2.13
C PHE A 225 6.19 2.78 -2.90
N MET A 226 5.24 3.48 -2.25
CA MET A 226 3.98 3.85 -2.90
C MET A 226 4.16 4.90 -4.00
N PHE A 227 5.09 5.84 -3.81
CA PHE A 227 5.40 6.85 -4.81
C PHE A 227 6.02 6.25 -6.08
N PHE A 228 7.00 5.35 -5.95
CA PHE A 228 7.63 4.68 -7.09
C PHE A 228 6.64 3.81 -7.86
N HIS A 229 5.74 3.10 -7.18
CA HIS A 229 4.66 2.38 -7.85
C HIS A 229 3.73 3.30 -8.65
N ALA A 230 3.40 4.49 -8.14
CA ALA A 230 2.61 5.47 -8.87
C ALA A 230 3.36 5.99 -10.11
N ILE A 231 4.66 6.29 -9.99
CA ILE A 231 5.49 6.69 -11.14
C ILE A 231 5.54 5.60 -12.20
N ILE A 232 5.85 4.36 -11.83
CA ILE A 232 5.97 3.22 -12.77
C ILE A 232 4.65 3.00 -13.50
N LEU A 233 3.54 2.91 -12.76
CA LEU A 233 2.21 2.74 -13.36
C LEU A 233 1.79 3.95 -14.20
N GLY A 234 2.23 5.15 -13.82
CA GLY A 234 2.05 6.37 -14.61
C GLY A 234 2.77 6.29 -15.97
N ILE A 235 4.05 5.91 -15.97
CA ILE A 235 4.87 5.77 -17.19
C ILE A 235 4.26 4.72 -18.13
N ILE A 236 3.89 3.57 -17.58
CA ILE A 236 3.22 2.50 -18.33
C ILE A 236 1.88 3.01 -18.90
N GLY A 237 1.08 3.69 -18.07
CA GLY A 237 -0.21 4.21 -18.47
C GLY A 237 -0.12 5.26 -19.58
N THR A 238 0.79 6.24 -19.46
CA THR A 238 0.95 7.29 -20.49
C THR A 238 1.52 6.74 -21.79
N SER A 239 2.50 5.83 -21.72
CA SER A 239 3.10 5.22 -22.93
C SER A 239 2.07 4.39 -23.72
N ILE A 240 1.23 3.61 -23.04
CA ILE A 240 0.15 2.83 -23.68
C ILE A 240 -0.92 3.77 -24.26
N LEU A 241 -1.36 4.80 -23.52
CA LEU A 241 -2.44 5.68 -23.97
C LEU A 241 -2.06 6.56 -25.16
N LEU A 242 -0.80 6.99 -25.22
CA LEU A 242 -0.31 7.87 -26.27
C LEU A 242 0.23 7.08 -27.48
N ASN A 243 0.45 5.76 -27.32
CA ASN A 243 1.16 4.93 -28.28
C ASN A 243 2.48 5.59 -28.76
N LYS A 244 3.13 6.32 -27.84
CA LYS A 244 4.36 7.07 -28.07
C LYS A 244 5.45 6.48 -27.20
N ASN A 245 6.57 6.19 -27.84
CA ASN A 245 7.78 5.80 -27.15
C ASN A 245 8.54 7.06 -26.79
N HIS A 246 8.52 7.44 -25.51
CA HIS A 246 9.34 8.53 -24.99
C HIS A 246 10.80 8.05 -24.87
N GLN A 247 11.49 7.90 -26.01
CA GLN A 247 12.85 7.36 -26.06
C GLN A 247 13.84 8.19 -25.25
N ALA A 248 13.61 9.50 -25.15
CA ALA A 248 14.38 10.41 -24.32
C ALA A 248 14.33 10.09 -22.81
N PHE A 249 13.36 9.29 -22.36
CA PHE A 249 13.14 8.97 -20.95
C PHE A 249 13.58 7.57 -20.54
N TYR A 250 14.09 6.73 -21.46
CA TYR A 250 14.53 5.39 -21.07
C TYR A 250 15.58 5.37 -19.95
N PRO A 251 16.62 6.24 -19.96
CA PRO A 251 17.63 6.22 -18.90
C PRO A 251 17.03 6.59 -17.53
N SER A 252 16.10 7.54 -17.48
CA SER A 252 15.45 7.93 -16.23
C SER A 252 14.46 6.86 -15.76
N VAL A 253 13.75 6.19 -16.66
CA VAL A 253 12.86 5.06 -16.33
C VAL A 253 13.66 3.89 -15.74
N GLU A 254 14.81 3.54 -16.31
CA GLU A 254 15.69 2.50 -15.77
C GLU A 254 16.20 2.84 -14.36
N ILE A 255 16.60 4.09 -14.12
CA ILE A 255 17.04 4.55 -12.79
C ILE A 255 15.89 4.47 -11.78
N ILE A 256 14.70 4.94 -12.15
CA ILE A 256 13.49 4.88 -11.31
C ILE A 256 13.16 3.42 -10.98
N HIS A 257 13.25 2.55 -11.97
CA HIS A 257 12.97 1.14 -11.80
C HIS A 257 14.01 0.46 -10.90
N PHE A 258 15.30 0.76 -11.07
CA PHE A 258 16.36 0.28 -10.19
C PHE A 258 16.14 0.75 -8.74
N LEU A 259 15.83 2.02 -8.54
CA LEU A 259 15.48 2.58 -7.22
C LEU A 259 14.27 1.87 -6.61
N ASN A 260 13.25 1.53 -7.41
CA ASN A 260 12.09 0.77 -6.95
C ASN A 260 12.49 -0.62 -6.39
N ILE A 261 13.42 -1.32 -7.05
CA ILE A 261 13.93 -2.61 -6.56
C ILE A 261 14.63 -2.42 -5.21
N VAL A 262 15.52 -1.43 -5.11
CA VAL A 262 16.25 -1.12 -3.88
C VAL A 262 15.29 -0.80 -2.73
N ILE A 263 14.31 0.07 -2.99
CA ILE A 263 13.32 0.47 -1.97
C ILE A 263 12.41 -0.69 -1.57
N THR A 264 12.03 -1.54 -2.52
CA THR A 264 11.25 -2.76 -2.23
C THR A 264 12.03 -3.69 -1.31
N LEU A 265 13.32 -3.91 -1.57
CA LEU A 265 14.18 -4.71 -0.70
C LEU A 265 14.36 -4.08 0.68
N LEU A 266 14.58 -2.77 0.77
CA LEU A 266 14.71 -2.05 2.05
C LEU A 266 13.41 -2.06 2.86
N LEU A 267 12.26 -1.93 2.20
CA LEU A 267 10.95 -2.02 2.83
C LEU A 267 10.74 -3.40 3.47
N PHE A 268 10.95 -4.47 2.70
CA PHE A 268 10.70 -5.84 3.17
C PHE A 268 11.77 -6.36 4.13
N LYS A 269 12.99 -5.79 4.11
CA LYS A 269 13.99 -6.02 5.17
C LYS A 269 13.46 -5.65 6.55
N GLY A 270 12.57 -4.65 6.63
CA GLY A 270 11.95 -4.20 7.87
C GLY A 270 12.86 -3.32 8.72
N ASN A 271 12.40 -3.01 9.93
CA ASN A 271 13.05 -2.05 10.83
C ASN A 271 13.97 -2.69 11.89
N GLY A 272 14.28 -3.99 11.77
CA GLY A 272 15.08 -4.73 12.75
C GLY A 272 14.35 -5.13 14.03
N LEU A 273 13.10 -4.70 14.24
CA LEU A 273 12.25 -5.09 15.36
C LEU A 273 11.72 -6.53 15.22
N PRO A 274 11.44 -7.26 16.32
CA PRO A 274 11.11 -8.69 16.29
C PRO A 274 9.94 -9.02 15.34
N ASP A 275 8.77 -8.37 15.52
CA ASP A 275 7.60 -8.58 14.66
C ASP A 275 7.89 -8.24 13.18
N ALA A 276 8.64 -7.17 12.93
CA ALA A 276 8.98 -6.78 11.57
C ALA A 276 9.94 -7.80 10.92
N ASN A 277 10.86 -8.37 11.69
CA ASN A 277 11.77 -9.42 11.24
C ASN A 277 11.02 -10.73 10.96
N LEU A 278 9.93 -11.04 11.69
CA LEU A 278 9.07 -12.16 11.37
C LEU A 278 8.39 -11.98 10.00
N VAL A 279 7.88 -10.77 9.69
CA VAL A 279 7.36 -10.46 8.33
C VAL A 279 8.46 -10.66 7.28
N SER A 280 9.63 -10.09 7.52
CA SER A 280 10.79 -10.20 6.63
C SER A 280 11.17 -11.66 6.37
N ASN A 281 11.24 -12.48 7.43
CA ASN A 281 11.53 -13.91 7.32
C ASN A 281 10.45 -14.66 6.55
N LEU A 282 9.17 -14.38 6.77
CA LEU A 282 8.07 -15.00 6.01
C LEU A 282 8.17 -14.72 4.51
N ILE A 283 8.66 -13.53 4.14
CA ILE A 283 8.76 -13.07 2.75
C ILE A 283 10.05 -13.55 2.08
N PHE A 284 11.21 -13.44 2.73
CA PHE A 284 12.48 -13.82 2.10
C PHE A 284 12.78 -15.32 2.17
N LYS A 285 12.41 -15.99 3.27
CA LYS A 285 12.81 -17.38 3.55
C LYS A 285 11.63 -18.32 3.79
N GLY A 286 10.48 -17.78 4.20
CA GLY A 286 9.31 -18.55 4.60
C GLY A 286 8.36 -18.86 3.45
N LYS A 287 7.06 -18.95 3.79
CA LYS A 287 5.98 -19.35 2.90
C LYS A 287 5.89 -18.51 1.62
N TYR A 288 6.22 -17.22 1.71
CA TYR A 288 6.07 -16.28 0.60
C TYR A 288 7.35 -16.08 -0.24
N LYS A 289 8.42 -16.85 0.03
CA LYS A 289 9.70 -16.73 -0.68
C LYS A 289 9.60 -16.88 -2.19
N LEU A 290 8.80 -17.84 -2.66
CA LEU A 290 8.65 -18.09 -4.09
C LEU A 290 7.91 -16.91 -4.74
N GLN A 291 6.84 -16.43 -4.13
CA GLN A 291 6.09 -15.27 -4.65
C GLN A 291 6.97 -14.02 -4.68
N PHE A 292 7.78 -13.79 -3.65
CA PHE A 292 8.67 -12.64 -3.61
C PHE A 292 9.81 -12.75 -4.64
N TRP A 293 10.62 -13.79 -4.60
CA TRP A 293 11.79 -13.88 -5.48
C TRP A 293 11.42 -14.09 -6.95
N SER A 294 10.42 -14.94 -7.24
CA SER A 294 10.04 -15.23 -8.64
C SER A 294 9.12 -14.17 -9.22
N LEU A 295 8.03 -13.79 -8.55
CA LEU A 295 7.03 -12.88 -9.14
C LEU A 295 7.38 -11.41 -8.92
N VAL A 296 7.87 -11.03 -7.73
CA VAL A 296 8.22 -9.63 -7.46
C VAL A 296 9.58 -9.30 -8.07
N ILE A 297 10.65 -9.97 -7.64
CA ILE A 297 12.02 -9.58 -8.04
C ILE A 297 12.32 -10.01 -9.47
N PHE A 298 12.13 -11.28 -9.82
CA PHE A 298 12.54 -11.78 -11.13
C PHE A 298 11.59 -11.34 -12.25
N ILE A 299 10.34 -11.81 -12.27
CA ILE A 299 9.35 -11.50 -13.31
C ILE A 299 8.91 -10.03 -13.23
N GLY A 300 8.69 -9.51 -12.02
CA GLY A 300 8.13 -8.19 -11.83
C GLY A 300 9.12 -7.05 -11.99
N ASN A 301 10.43 -7.31 -11.95
CA ASN A 301 11.44 -6.26 -11.99
C ASN A 301 12.66 -6.58 -12.88
N ILE A 302 13.38 -7.69 -12.66
CA ILE A 302 14.63 -7.99 -13.39
C ILE A 302 14.37 -8.25 -14.87
N VAL A 303 13.39 -9.09 -15.20
CA VAL A 303 13.05 -9.42 -16.59
C VAL A 303 12.57 -8.19 -17.37
N PRO A 304 11.63 -7.37 -16.86
CA PRO A 304 11.23 -6.11 -17.49
C PRO A 304 12.38 -5.16 -17.75
N LEU A 305 13.30 -5.02 -16.78
CA LEU A 305 14.48 -4.17 -16.90
C LEU A 305 15.41 -4.68 -18.01
N ALA A 306 15.65 -5.99 -18.08
CA ALA A 306 16.44 -6.59 -19.15
C ALA A 306 15.76 -6.44 -20.52
N LEU A 307 14.44 -6.66 -20.61
CA LEU A 307 13.69 -6.48 -21.85
C LEU A 307 13.73 -5.04 -22.36
N LEU A 308 13.64 -4.05 -21.46
CA LEU A 308 13.78 -2.64 -21.82
C LEU A 308 15.18 -2.33 -22.36
N PHE A 309 16.22 -2.91 -21.76
CA PHE A 309 17.61 -2.68 -22.15
C PHE A 309 18.00 -3.35 -23.47
N PHE A 310 17.57 -4.59 -23.71
CA PHE A 310 17.98 -5.38 -24.89
C PHE A 310 17.00 -5.29 -26.06
N ASP A 311 15.73 -5.58 -25.82
CA ASP A 311 14.73 -5.86 -26.87
C ASP A 311 13.74 -4.71 -27.06
N HIS A 312 13.77 -3.71 -26.16
CA HIS A 312 12.92 -2.52 -26.15
C HIS A 312 11.41 -2.83 -26.24
N SER A 313 10.99 -4.03 -25.80
CA SER A 313 9.61 -4.50 -25.89
C SER A 313 8.75 -3.97 -24.74
N ILE A 314 8.20 -2.76 -24.94
CA ILE A 314 7.45 -2.02 -23.92
C ILE A 314 6.21 -2.77 -23.44
N TYR A 315 5.43 -3.36 -24.34
CA TYR A 315 4.16 -4.01 -23.97
C TYR A 315 4.37 -5.20 -23.04
N LEU A 316 5.34 -6.07 -23.36
CA LEU A 316 5.64 -7.24 -22.55
C LEU A 316 6.24 -6.83 -21.18
N SER A 317 7.18 -5.88 -21.21
CA SER A 317 7.77 -5.30 -19.99
C SER A 317 6.71 -4.65 -19.08
N SER A 318 5.76 -3.92 -19.67
CA SER A 318 4.66 -3.26 -18.95
C SER A 318 3.74 -4.25 -18.25
N VAL A 319 3.38 -5.36 -18.91
CA VAL A 319 2.52 -6.40 -18.32
C VAL A 319 3.24 -7.06 -17.14
N MET A 320 4.51 -7.41 -17.31
CA MET A 320 5.32 -8.04 -16.27
C MET A 320 5.53 -7.09 -15.07
N LEU A 321 5.79 -5.80 -15.31
CA LEU A 321 5.86 -4.78 -14.27
C LEU A 321 4.56 -4.64 -13.50
N CYS A 322 3.42 -4.61 -14.20
CA CYS A 322 2.11 -4.56 -13.55
C CYS A 322 1.90 -5.77 -12.63
N ILE A 323 2.26 -6.98 -13.06
CA ILE A 323 2.20 -8.19 -12.23
C ILE A 323 3.08 -8.02 -10.99
N GLY A 324 4.31 -7.54 -11.16
CA GLY A 324 5.23 -7.24 -10.07
C GLY A 324 4.62 -6.30 -9.04
N VAL A 325 4.10 -5.15 -9.48
CA VAL A 325 3.48 -4.15 -8.60
C VAL A 325 2.27 -4.71 -7.88
N VAL A 326 1.40 -5.47 -8.55
CA VAL A 326 0.21 -6.10 -7.95
C VAL A 326 0.61 -7.08 -6.84
N VAL A 327 1.53 -8.01 -7.13
CA VAL A 327 1.98 -9.02 -6.16
C VAL A 327 2.71 -8.35 -4.99
N THR A 328 3.50 -7.31 -5.25
CA THR A 328 4.22 -6.59 -4.20
C THR A 328 3.27 -5.88 -3.23
N ASN A 329 2.24 -5.20 -3.75
CA ASN A 329 1.20 -4.59 -2.90
C ASN A 329 0.38 -5.65 -2.15
N TYR A 330 0.11 -6.81 -2.77
CA TYR A 330 -0.55 -7.93 -2.11
C TYR A 330 0.26 -8.43 -0.90
N LEU A 331 1.57 -8.65 -1.07
CA LEU A 331 2.45 -9.07 0.03
C LEU A 331 2.54 -8.00 1.13
N PHE A 332 2.66 -6.73 0.74
CA PHE A 332 2.73 -5.59 1.67
C PHE A 332 1.48 -5.47 2.57
N VAL A 333 0.29 -5.74 2.03
CA VAL A 333 -0.96 -5.70 2.80
C VAL A 333 -1.17 -6.98 3.59
N LYS A 334 -0.97 -8.16 2.98
CA LYS A 334 -1.37 -9.44 3.58
C LYS A 334 -0.43 -9.93 4.67
N VAL A 335 0.87 -9.97 4.41
CA VAL A 335 1.82 -10.69 5.28
C VAL A 335 1.89 -10.09 6.69
N PRO A 336 1.91 -8.74 6.86
CA PRO A 336 1.91 -8.15 8.20
C PRO A 336 0.68 -8.51 9.04
N GLN A 337 -0.44 -8.84 8.41
CA GLN A 337 -1.68 -9.24 9.10
C GLN A 337 -1.63 -10.67 9.65
N LEU A 338 -0.70 -11.51 9.18
CA LEU A 338 -0.57 -12.91 9.64
C LEU A 338 0.12 -13.04 10.99
N ILE A 339 0.79 -11.99 11.46
CA ILE A 339 1.41 -11.98 12.79
C ILE A 339 0.28 -11.93 13.85
N PRO A 340 0.39 -12.63 14.98
CA PRO A 340 -0.61 -12.47 16.04
C PRO A 340 -0.44 -11.11 16.76
N LEU A 341 -1.56 -10.45 17.08
CA LEU A 341 -1.56 -9.18 17.83
C LEU A 341 -1.69 -9.37 19.34
N SER A 342 -2.25 -10.51 19.76
CA SER A 342 -2.68 -10.79 21.14
C SER A 342 -2.11 -12.10 21.62
#